data_AF-A0A497GDG3-F1
#
_entry.id   AF-A0A497GDG3-F1
#
_cell.length_a   1.000
_cell.length_b   1.000
_cell.length_c   1.000
_cell.angle_alpha   90.00
_cell.angle_beta   90.00
_cell.angle_gamma   90.00
#
_symmetry.space_group_name_H-M   'P 1'
#
loop_
_entity.id
_entity.type
_entity.pdbx_description
1 polymer ?
#
loop_
_entity_poly.entity_id
_entity_poly.type
_entity_poly.pdbx_seq_one_letter_code
_entity_poly.pdbx_strand_id
1 'polypeptide(L)'
;MGGLTYRELQALVSWARSGSRRVRIRLSGYRYSISISRYIRAVDPSGRVIPWGTAFGTRAPHDVLSSFKVEEVVVEEGGEEKSFKSLEELLRYAGIR
;
A
#
# COMPACT_ATOMS: atom_id res chain seq x y z
N MET A 1 8.56 -16.98 3.95
CA MET A 1 7.98 -15.63 4.04
C MET A 1 8.13 -14.97 2.67
N GLY A 2 7.10 -15.05 1.82
CA GLY A 2 7.15 -14.50 0.47
C GLY A 2 6.74 -13.03 0.49
N GLY A 3 7.57 -12.15 -0.09
CA GLY A 3 7.24 -10.76 -0.32
C GLY A 3 5.99 -10.58 -1.20
N LEU A 4 5.54 -9.34 -1.35
CA LEU A 4 4.44 -8.99 -2.24
C LEU A 4 4.93 -8.98 -3.68
N THR A 5 4.42 -9.91 -4.49
CA THR A 5 4.81 -10.05 -5.90
C THR A 5 4.21 -8.94 -6.76
N TYR A 6 4.78 -8.73 -7.95
CA TYR A 6 4.21 -7.81 -8.93
C TYR A 6 2.75 -8.15 -9.30
N ARG A 7 2.42 -9.45 -9.43
CA ARG A 7 1.05 -9.89 -9.76
C ARG A 7 0.06 -9.55 -8.65
N GLU A 8 0.46 -9.77 -7.40
CA GLU A 8 -0.37 -9.42 -6.23
C GLU A 8 -0.54 -7.91 -6.10
N LEU A 9 0.50 -7.13 -6.40
CA LEU A 9 0.39 -5.67 -6.46
C LEU A 9 -0.64 -5.23 -7.49
N GLN A 10 -0.59 -5.79 -8.70
CA GLN A 10 -1.55 -5.47 -9.77
C GLN A 10 -2.98 -5.85 -9.37
N ALA A 11 -3.16 -7.03 -8.75
CA ALA A 11 -4.45 -7.45 -8.23
C ALA A 11 -4.98 -6.49 -7.16
N LEU A 12 -4.11 -6.05 -6.23
CA LEU A 12 -4.45 -5.11 -5.18
C LEU A 12 -4.83 -3.73 -5.72
N VAL A 13 -4.12 -3.23 -6.74
CA VAL A 13 -4.47 -1.99 -7.44
C VAL A 13 -5.84 -2.12 -8.12
N SER A 14 -6.09 -3.25 -8.80
CA SER A 14 -7.38 -3.51 -9.46
C SER A 14 -8.53 -3.57 -8.45
N TRP A 15 -8.32 -4.28 -7.34
CA TRP A 15 -9.28 -4.40 -6.24
C TRP A 15 -9.56 -3.04 -5.56
N ALA A 16 -8.52 -2.22 -5.34
CA ALA A 16 -8.71 -0.90 -4.77
C ALA A 16 -9.51 -0.01 -5.72
N ARG A 17 -9.18 -0.06 -7.02
CA ARG A 17 -9.86 0.72 -8.07
C ARG A 17 -11.33 0.32 -8.25
N SER A 18 -11.66 -0.97 -8.18
CA SER A 18 -13.02 -1.45 -8.46
C SER A 18 -14.04 -1.08 -7.38
N GLY A 19 -13.61 -0.94 -6.11
CA GLY A 19 -14.48 -0.52 -5.02
C GLY A 19 -14.25 0.90 -4.52
N SER A 20 -13.57 1.74 -5.30
CA SER A 20 -13.22 3.12 -4.89
C SER A 20 -12.51 3.17 -3.53
N ARG A 21 -11.69 2.16 -3.23
CA ARG A 21 -10.97 2.01 -1.96
C ARG A 21 -9.68 2.80 -1.99
N ARG A 22 -9.26 3.30 -0.83
CA ARG A 22 -7.91 3.82 -0.63
C ARG A 22 -7.21 2.98 0.43
N VAL A 23 -6.12 2.32 0.02
CA VAL A 23 -5.21 1.62 0.93
C VAL A 23 -4.06 2.57 1.26
N ARG A 24 -3.72 2.74 2.53
CA ARG A 24 -2.52 3.46 3.00
C ARG A 24 -1.65 2.47 3.78
N ILE A 25 -0.40 2.33 3.37
CA ILE A 25 0.56 1.39 3.96
C ILE A 25 1.69 2.21 4.58
N ARG A 26 1.79 2.17 5.91
CA ARG A 26 2.88 2.79 6.67
C ARG A 26 4.02 1.79 6.84
N LEU A 27 5.23 2.28 6.60
CA LEU A 27 6.45 1.48 6.69
C LEU A 27 7.18 1.84 7.98
N SER A 28 7.61 0.83 8.72
CA SER A 28 8.26 1.01 10.02
C SER A 28 9.57 1.77 9.88
N GLY A 29 9.74 2.84 10.65
CA GLY A 29 10.93 3.67 10.64
C GLY A 29 11.10 4.51 9.36
N TYR A 30 10.04 4.68 8.56
CA TYR A 30 10.07 5.45 7.32
C TYR A 30 9.09 6.61 7.35
N ARG A 31 9.54 7.78 6.87
CA ARG A 31 8.71 9.00 6.87
C ARG A 31 7.55 8.93 5.88
N TYR A 32 7.75 8.25 4.74
CA TYR A 32 6.78 8.20 3.66
C TYR A 32 5.94 6.93 3.73
N SER A 33 4.67 7.05 3.38
CA SER A 33 3.75 5.94 3.24
C SER A 33 3.40 5.71 1.76
N ILE A 34 2.85 4.54 1.47
CA ILE A 34 2.36 4.19 0.13
C ILE A 34 0.85 4.25 0.14
N SER A 35 0.26 4.99 -0.79
CA SER A 35 -1.18 4.98 -1.02
C SER A 35 -1.51 4.26 -2.31
N ILE A 36 -2.40 3.27 -2.25
CA ILE A 36 -2.91 2.51 -3.38
C ILE A 36 -4.40 2.80 -3.52
N SER A 37 -4.78 3.39 -4.64
CA SER A 37 -6.18 3.61 -5.03
C SER A 37 -6.31 3.32 -6.52
N ARG A 38 -6.69 4.30 -7.35
CA ARG A 38 -6.58 4.19 -8.81
C ARG A 38 -5.12 4.10 -9.29
N TYR A 39 -4.20 4.69 -8.54
CA TYR A 39 -2.75 4.67 -8.79
C TYR A 39 -2.00 4.43 -7.49
N ILE A 40 -0.74 3.98 -7.62
CA ILE A 40 0.20 3.89 -6.51
C ILE A 40 0.88 5.26 -6.36
N ARG A 41 0.91 5.80 -5.13
CA ARG A 41 1.51 7.10 -4.82
C ARG A 41 2.34 7.00 -3.55
N ALA A 42 3.39 7.80 -3.47
CA ALA A 42 4.05 8.09 -2.21
C ALA A 42 3.35 9.28 -1.53
N VAL A 43 3.18 9.19 -0.21
CA VAL A 43 2.51 10.22 0.59
C VAL A 43 3.32 10.54 1.84
N ASP A 44 3.43 11.83 2.16
CA ASP A 44 4.06 12.30 3.39
C ASP A 44 3.10 12.17 4.61
N PRO A 45 3.58 12.44 5.84
CA PRO A 45 2.74 12.38 7.03
C PRO A 45 1.55 13.35 7.03
N SER A 46 1.61 14.42 6.23
CA SER A 46 0.51 15.38 6.05
C SER A 46 -0.49 14.93 4.97
N GLY A 47 -0.30 13.74 4.39
CA GLY A 47 -1.16 13.20 3.34
C GLY A 47 -0.90 13.79 1.95
N ARG A 48 0.17 14.59 1.76
CA ARG A 48 0.51 15.17 0.47
C ARG A 48 1.19 14.13 -0.41
N VAL A 49 0.78 14.08 -1.66
CA VAL A 49 1.45 13.25 -2.67
C VAL A 49 2.81 13.86 -2.97
N ILE A 50 3.85 13.06 -2.82
CA ILE A 50 5.21 13.47 -3.12
C ILE A 50 5.80 12.60 -4.25
N PRO A 51 6.78 13.10 -5.02
CA PRO A 51 7.35 12.33 -6.12
C PRO A 51 7.91 11.00 -5.63
N TRP A 52 7.58 9.91 -6.33
CA TRP A 52 8.02 8.57 -5.94
C TRP A 52 9.55 8.48 -5.80
N GLY A 53 10.29 9.09 -6.73
CA GLY A 53 11.75 9.15 -6.69
C GLY A 53 12.31 9.83 -5.43
N THR A 54 11.63 10.85 -4.91
CA THR A 54 11.99 11.50 -3.64
C THR A 54 11.72 10.59 -2.46
N ALA A 55 10.66 9.79 -2.52
CA ALA A 55 10.27 8.91 -1.44
C ALA A 55 11.08 7.62 -1.37
N PHE A 56 11.26 6.95 -2.51
CA PHE A 56 11.71 5.56 -2.59
C PHE A 56 12.80 5.35 -3.65
N GLY A 57 13.29 6.44 -4.27
CA GLY A 57 14.28 6.38 -5.34
C GLY A 57 13.75 5.66 -6.58
N THR A 58 14.59 4.82 -7.16
CA THR A 58 14.28 4.04 -8.37
C THR A 58 13.59 2.70 -8.08
N ARG A 59 13.33 2.38 -6.80
CA ARG A 59 12.74 1.09 -6.41
C ARG A 59 11.31 0.99 -6.92
N ALA A 60 10.95 -0.16 -7.48
CA ALA A 60 9.58 -0.42 -7.87
C ALA A 60 8.68 -0.60 -6.63
N PRO A 61 7.37 -0.32 -6.70
CA PRO A 61 6.51 -0.40 -5.53
C PRO A 61 6.42 -1.79 -4.88
N HIS A 62 6.48 -2.86 -5.66
CA HIS A 62 6.48 -4.23 -5.13
C HIS A 62 7.79 -4.54 -4.39
N ASP A 63 8.92 -4.01 -4.85
CA ASP A 63 10.20 -4.13 -4.16
C ASP A 63 10.18 -3.37 -2.84
N VAL A 64 9.62 -2.15 -2.81
CA VAL A 64 9.46 -1.38 -1.57
C VAL A 64 8.59 -2.15 -0.58
N LEU A 65 7.41 -2.61 -1.00
CA LEU A 65 6.49 -3.35 -0.12
C LEU A 65 7.05 -4.71 0.34
N SER A 66 8.00 -5.28 -0.39
CA SER A 66 8.66 -6.53 -0.01
C SER A 66 9.90 -6.30 0.87
N SER A 67 10.56 -5.15 0.75
CA SER A 67 11.83 -4.88 1.45
C SER A 67 11.64 -4.20 2.80
N PHE A 68 10.53 -3.48 3.00
CA PHE A 68 10.28 -2.73 4.22
C PHE A 68 9.31 -3.47 5.14
N LYS A 69 9.56 -3.39 6.45
CA LYS A 69 8.62 -3.86 7.45
C LYS A 69 7.38 -2.95 7.44
N VAL A 70 6.20 -3.55 7.35
CA VAL A 70 4.92 -2.84 7.45
C VAL A 70 4.63 -2.56 8.91
N GLU A 71 4.26 -1.32 9.20
CA GLU A 71 3.83 -0.88 10.52
C GLU A 71 2.30 -0.95 10.65
N GLU A 72 1.61 -0.47 9.62
CA GLU A 72 0.15 -0.42 9.59
C GLU A 72 -0.33 -0.40 8.14
N VAL A 73 -1.46 -1.05 7.88
CA VAL A 73 -2.23 -0.89 6.66
C VAL A 73 -3.60 -0.37 7.04
N VAL A 74 -4.07 0.70 6.41
CA VAL A 74 -5.43 1.23 6.56
C VAL A 74 -6.14 1.15 5.22
N VAL A 75 -7.35 0.61 5.19
CA VAL A 75 -8.24 0.60 4.03
C VAL A 75 -9.42 1.52 4.33
N GLU A 76 -9.57 2.59 3.55
CA GLU A 76 -10.72 3.48 3.52
C GLU A 76 -11.70 2.97 2.44
N GLU A 77 -12.93 2.62 2.83
CA GLU A 77 -14.01 2.17 1.94
C GLU A 77 -15.37 2.61 2.48
N GLY A 78 -16.19 3.30 1.68
CA GLY A 78 -17.56 3.65 2.08
C GLY A 78 -17.68 4.58 3.30
N GLY A 79 -16.61 5.31 3.65
CA GLY A 79 -16.54 6.14 4.86
C GLY A 79 -16.09 5.39 6.11
N GLU A 80 -15.82 4.08 6.00
CA GLU A 80 -15.25 3.28 7.07
C GLU A 80 -13.74 3.09 6.87
N GLU A 81 -13.02 2.92 7.97
CA GLU A 81 -11.60 2.55 7.97
C GLU A 81 -11.41 1.17 8.60
N LYS A 82 -10.61 0.33 7.94
CA LYS A 82 -10.18 -0.98 8.46
C LYS A 82 -8.66 -1.02 8.53
N SER A 83 -8.13 -1.31 9.72
CA SER A 83 -6.70 -1.42 9.95
C SER A 83 -6.24 -2.88 9.99
N PHE A 84 -5.08 -3.15 9.40
CA PHE A 84 -4.41 -4.45 9.38
C PHE A 84 -2.95 -4.29 9.81
N LYS A 85 -2.38 -5.36 10.36
CA LYS A 85 -0.99 -5.36 10.87
C LYS A 85 0.02 -5.80 9.81
N SER A 86 -0.44 -6.31 8.68
CA SER A 86 0.44 -6.84 7.63
C SER A 86 -0.18 -6.77 6.24
N LEU A 87 0.67 -6.87 5.20
CA LEU A 87 0.21 -7.03 3.82
C LEU A 87 -0.51 -8.37 3.62
N GLU A 88 -0.15 -9.41 4.37
CA GLU A 88 -0.81 -10.72 4.26
C GLU A 88 -2.27 -10.64 4.69
N GLU A 89 -2.57 -9.97 5.79
CA GLU A 89 -3.95 -9.70 6.23
C GLU A 89 -4.73 -8.89 5.19
N LEU A 90 -4.11 -7.86 4.61
CA LEU A 90 -4.71 -7.08 3.52
C LEU A 90 -5.03 -7.95 2.29
N LEU A 91 -4.09 -8.78 1.86
CA LEU A 91 -4.26 -9.63 0.67
C LEU A 91 -5.36 -10.67 0.88
N ARG A 92 -5.47 -11.24 2.09
CA ARG A 92 -6.58 -12.14 2.45
C ARG A 92 -7.93 -11.41 2.46
N TYR A 93 -7.98 -10.21 3.05
CA TYR A 93 -9.20 -9.38 3.03
C TYR A 93 -9.63 -9.03 1.61
N ALA A 94 -8.68 -8.76 0.72
CA ALA A 94 -8.92 -8.48 -0.69
C ALA A 94 -9.26 -9.73 -1.54
N GLY A 95 -9.20 -10.94 -0.97
CA GLY A 95 -9.42 -12.20 -1.69
C GLY A 95 -8.34 -12.52 -2.73
N ILE A 96 -7.13 -12.00 -2.55
CA ILE A 96 -5.97 -12.21 -3.45
C ILE A 96 -5.14 -13.43 -2.99
N ARG A 97 -5.13 -13.70 -1.68
CA ARG A 97 -4.51 -14.87 -1.04
C ARG A 97 -5.52 -15.60 -0.18
#